data_AF-A0A2D6XD25-F1
#
_entry.id   AF-A0A2D6XD25-F1
#
_cell.length_a   1.000
_cell.length_b   1.000
_cell.length_c   1.000
_cell.angle_alpha   90.00
_cell.angle_beta   90.00
_cell.angle_gamma   90.00
#
_symmetry.space_group_name_H-M   'P 1'
#
loop_
_entity.id
_entity.type
_entity.pdbx_description
1 polymer ?
#
loop_
_entity_poly.entity_id
_entity_poly.type
_entity_poly.pdbx_seq_one_letter_code
_entity_poly.pdbx_strand_id
1 'polypeptide(L)'
;MLEVTSHELMIFVVLGFVAGVFTSFYLTRLLEVVHMWRLFSHVLGHIILMCVGIVEDVAFLKTLKKKQMTESGFTDKQIREFEEVDDRVLTNWKNSVIISLVDRVPRPFRTMIPFSNWDEAVTHLTSEQIKRVLKAREETE
;
A
#
# COMPACT_ATOMS: atom_id res chain seq x y z
N MET A 1 0.78 -12.57 -59.99
CA MET A 1 1.93 -12.26 -59.12
C MET A 1 2.21 -10.78 -59.29
N LEU A 2 2.00 -9.97 -58.25
CA LEU A 2 2.44 -8.57 -58.28
C LEU A 2 3.96 -8.57 -58.15
N GLU A 3 4.68 -8.12 -59.17
CA GLU A 3 6.12 -7.85 -59.07
C GLU A 3 6.30 -6.61 -58.21
N VAL A 4 6.73 -6.82 -56.97
CA VAL A 4 7.08 -5.74 -56.05
C VAL A 4 8.38 -5.12 -56.55
N THR A 5 8.35 -3.81 -56.79
CA THR A 5 9.54 -3.08 -57.25
C THR A 5 10.51 -2.85 -56.07
N SER A 6 11.81 -2.78 -56.34
CA SER A 6 12.83 -2.53 -55.30
C SER A 6 12.58 -1.23 -54.52
N HIS A 7 11.92 -0.24 -55.13
CA HIS A 7 11.53 1.00 -54.47
C HIS A 7 10.42 0.80 -53.43
N GLU A 8 9.41 -0.01 -53.73
CA GLU A 8 8.35 -0.36 -52.78
C GLU A 8 8.93 -1.10 -51.57
N LEU A 9 9.84 -2.04 -51.81
CA LEU A 9 10.52 -2.77 -50.73
C LEU A 9 11.31 -1.82 -49.81
N MET A 10 12.03 -0.84 -50.38
CA MET A 10 12.75 0.16 -49.60
C MET A 10 11.80 1.00 -48.73
N ILE A 11 10.65 1.42 -49.27
CA ILE A 11 9.63 2.18 -48.53
C ILE A 11 9.12 1.36 -47.34
N PHE A 12 8.79 0.08 -47.55
CA PHE A 12 8.32 -0.79 -46.45
C PHE A 12 9.37 -0.97 -45.35
N VAL A 13 10.65 -1.11 -45.71
CA VAL A 13 11.74 -1.25 -44.73
C VAL A 13 11.89 0.02 -43.90
N VAL A 14 11.89 1.20 -44.53
CA VAL A 14 12.02 2.48 -43.81
C VAL A 14 10.80 2.72 -42.92
N LEU A 15 9.59 2.49 -43.41
CA LEU A 15 8.36 2.62 -42.61
C LEU A 15 8.33 1.63 -41.44
N GLY A 16 8.72 0.37 -41.67
CA GLY A 16 8.82 -0.65 -40.62
C GLY A 16 9.84 -0.29 -39.55
N PHE A 17 10.99 0.24 -39.95
CA PHE A 17 12.02 0.71 -39.01
C PHE A 17 11.50 1.87 -38.15
N VAL A 18 10.93 2.91 -38.78
CA VAL A 18 10.38 4.07 -38.07
C VAL A 18 9.25 3.64 -37.14
N ALA A 19 8.33 2.80 -37.62
CA ALA A 19 7.26 2.25 -36.79
C ALA A 19 7.80 1.42 -35.61
N GLY A 20 8.86 0.63 -35.81
CA GLY A 20 9.52 -0.12 -34.74
C GLY A 20 10.16 0.78 -33.69
N VAL A 21 10.86 1.85 -34.12
CA VAL A 21 11.45 2.85 -33.22
C VAL A 21 10.36 3.56 -32.41
N PHE A 22 9.28 4.01 -33.06
CA PHE A 22 8.15 4.61 -32.34
C PHE A 22 7.50 3.62 -31.37
N THR A 23 7.22 2.39 -31.81
CA THR A 23 6.57 1.37 -30.98
C THR A 23 7.42 1.05 -29.75
N SER A 24 8.72 0.84 -29.91
CA SER A 24 9.62 0.57 -28.79
C SER A 24 9.66 1.73 -27.79
N PHE A 25 9.73 2.98 -28.26
CA PHE A 25 9.71 4.15 -27.38
C PHE A 25 8.42 4.23 -26.55
N TYR A 26 7.26 4.11 -27.19
CA TYR A 26 5.98 4.16 -26.49
C TYR A 26 5.77 2.96 -25.57
N LEU A 27 6.19 1.76 -25.99
CA LEU A 27 6.08 0.55 -25.18
C LEU A 27 6.94 0.64 -23.92
N THR A 28 8.18 1.12 -24.03
CA THR A 28 9.05 1.33 -22.87
C THR A 28 8.42 2.32 -21.89
N ARG A 29 7.88 3.44 -22.36
CA ARG A 29 7.20 4.41 -21.49
C ARG A 29 5.96 3.83 -20.80
N LEU A 30 5.17 3.05 -21.53
CA LEU A 30 4.00 2.38 -20.95
C LEU A 30 4.44 1.40 -19.86
N LEU A 31 5.46 0.58 -20.13
CA LEU A 31 5.99 -0.38 -19.17
C LEU A 31 6.57 0.31 -17.94
N GLU A 32 7.29 1.41 -18.09
CA GLU A 32 7.80 2.23 -16.98
C GLU A 32 6.65 2.68 -16.05
N VAL A 33 5.56 3.21 -16.62
CA VAL A 33 4.40 3.67 -15.86
C VAL A 33 3.73 2.49 -15.13
N VAL A 34 3.52 1.37 -15.82
CA VAL A 34 2.91 0.17 -15.22
C VAL A 34 3.77 -0.41 -14.10
N HIS A 35 5.10 -0.43 -14.25
CA HIS A 35 6.01 -0.91 -13.23
C HIS A 35 6.04 0.02 -12.01
N MET A 36 6.13 1.34 -12.22
CA MET A 36 6.05 2.30 -11.12
C MET A 36 4.71 2.19 -10.39
N TRP A 37 3.62 2.05 -11.13
CA TRP A 37 2.29 1.85 -10.57
C TRP A 37 2.23 0.61 -9.66
N ARG A 38 2.63 -0.54 -10.19
CA ARG A 38 2.66 -1.79 -9.43
C ARG A 38 3.56 -1.68 -8.19
N LEU A 39 4.75 -1.09 -8.33
CA LEU A 39 5.66 -0.88 -7.21
C LEU A 39 5.02 0.00 -6.13
N PHE A 40 4.38 1.09 -6.53
CA PHE A 40 3.67 1.99 -5.63
C PHE A 40 2.58 1.26 -4.84
N SER A 41 1.70 0.52 -5.52
CA SER A 41 0.63 -0.24 -4.85
C SER A 41 1.19 -1.27 -3.86
N HIS A 42 2.28 -1.96 -4.23
CA HIS A 42 2.95 -2.90 -3.33
C HIS A 42 3.54 -2.22 -2.09
N VAL A 43 4.28 -1.13 -2.27
CA VAL A 43 4.87 -0.36 -1.17
C VAL A 43 3.78 0.20 -0.26
N LEU A 44 2.71 0.75 -0.84
CA LEU A 44 1.58 1.28 -0.10
C LEU A 44 0.94 0.19 0.78
N GLY A 45 0.68 -0.99 0.21
CA GLY A 45 0.15 -2.12 0.96
C GLY A 45 1.07 -2.58 2.09
N HIS A 46 2.39 -2.62 1.88
CA HIS A 46 3.35 -2.95 2.93
C HIS A 46 3.39 -1.92 4.07
N ILE A 47 3.26 -0.63 3.76
CA ILE A 47 3.21 0.42 4.79
C ILE A 47 1.95 0.26 5.63
N ILE A 48 0.78 0.08 5.01
CA ILE A 48 -0.49 -0.12 5.74
C ILE A 48 -0.41 -1.39 6.60
N LEU A 49 0.16 -2.46 6.06
CA LEU A 49 0.32 -3.73 6.78
C LEU A 49 1.21 -3.57 8.03
N MET A 50 2.31 -2.82 7.93
CA MET A 50 3.13 -2.47 9.07
C MET A 50 2.35 -1.63 10.09
N CYS A 51 1.54 -0.66 9.65
CA CYS A 51 0.69 0.12 10.54
C CYS A 51 -0.37 -0.76 11.25
N VAL A 52 -0.94 -1.76 10.58
CA VAL A 52 -1.84 -2.73 11.20
C VAL A 52 -1.13 -3.54 12.27
N GLY A 53 0.11 -3.99 12.01
CA GLY A 53 0.93 -4.66 13.03
C GLY A 53 1.14 -3.81 14.27
N ILE A 54 1.42 -2.51 14.11
CA ILE A 54 1.53 -1.57 15.24
C ILE A 54 0.21 -1.50 16.04
N VAL A 55 -0.94 -1.49 15.37
CA VAL A 55 -2.25 -1.47 16.06
C VAL A 55 -2.48 -2.74 16.86
N GLU A 56 -2.09 -3.89 16.33
CA GLU A 56 -2.15 -5.18 17.02
C GLU A 56 -1.25 -5.18 18.27
N ASP A 57 -0.01 -4.71 18.14
CA ASP A 57 0.92 -4.60 19.27
C ASP A 57 0.39 -3.65 20.35
N VAL A 58 -0.23 -2.54 19.95
CA VAL A 58 -0.90 -1.61 20.88
C VAL A 58 -2.10 -2.28 21.57
N ALA A 59 -2.87 -3.10 20.86
CA ALA A 59 -3.97 -3.86 21.47
C ALA A 59 -3.44 -4.85 22.52
N PHE A 60 -2.35 -5.56 22.22
CA PHE A 60 -1.67 -6.41 23.19
C PHE A 60 -1.20 -5.62 24.41
N LEU A 61 -0.53 -4.48 24.22
CA LEU A 61 -0.09 -3.61 25.31
C LEU A 61 -1.25 -3.10 26.17
N LYS A 62 -2.42 -2.80 25.57
CA LYS A 62 -3.62 -2.43 26.32
C LYS A 62 -4.07 -3.54 27.27
N THR A 63 -4.05 -4.80 26.82
CA THR A 63 -4.41 -5.94 27.69
C THR A 63 -3.44 -6.10 28.85
N LEU A 64 -2.13 -5.95 28.59
CA LEU A 64 -1.10 -6.04 29.62
C LEU A 64 -1.21 -4.88 30.63
N LYS A 65 -1.40 -3.66 30.13
CA LYS A 65 -1.62 -2.46 30.95
C LYS A 65 -2.83 -2.65 31.87
N LYS A 66 -3.96 -3.12 31.33
CA LYS A 66 -5.17 -3.40 32.11
C LYS A 66 -4.90 -4.39 33.24
N LYS A 67 -4.25 -5.52 32.93
CA LYS A 67 -3.87 -6.53 33.94
C LYS A 67 -3.01 -5.92 35.05
N GLN A 68 -1.99 -5.14 34.69
CA GLN A 68 -1.11 -4.48 35.65
C GLN A 68 -1.84 -3.43 36.51
N MET A 69 -2.78 -2.68 35.94
CA MET A 69 -3.58 -1.71 36.69
C MET A 69 -4.50 -2.39 37.70
N THR A 70 -5.11 -3.53 37.32
CA THR A 70 -5.90 -4.35 38.25
C THR A 70 -5.03 -4.91 39.39
N GLU A 71 -3.85 -5.43 39.08
CA GLU A 71 -2.88 -5.93 40.09
C GLU A 71 -2.38 -4.81 41.03
N SER A 72 -2.31 -3.58 40.54
CA SER A 72 -1.89 -2.39 41.30
C SER A 72 -3.01 -1.75 42.13
N GLY A 73 -4.22 -2.32 42.13
CA GLY A 73 -5.35 -1.83 42.94
C GLY A 73 -6.04 -0.58 42.38
N PHE A 74 -5.92 -0.31 41.07
CA PHE A 74 -6.71 0.76 40.43
C PHE A 74 -8.19 0.42 40.45
N THR A 75 -9.04 1.44 40.63
CA THR A 75 -10.50 1.27 40.54
C THR A 75 -10.95 1.09 39.09
N ASP A 76 -12.05 0.36 38.86
CA ASP A 76 -12.61 0.17 37.52
C ASP A 76 -12.93 1.49 36.81
N LYS A 77 -13.32 2.52 37.57
CA LYS A 77 -13.56 3.86 37.04
C LYS A 77 -12.29 4.46 36.45
N GLN A 78 -11.17 4.39 37.17
CA GLN A 78 -9.88 4.87 36.68
C GLN A 78 -9.43 4.08 35.45
N ILE A 79 -9.56 2.75 35.48
CA ILE A 79 -9.20 1.90 34.33
C ILE A 79 -10.00 2.33 33.09
N ARG A 80 -11.31 2.57 33.22
CA ARG A 80 -12.17 3.04 32.13
C ARG A 80 -11.76 4.42 31.61
N GLU A 81 -11.40 5.35 32.49
CA GLU A 81 -10.92 6.68 32.09
C GLU A 81 -9.61 6.57 31.27
N PHE A 82 -8.70 5.67 31.65
CA PHE A 82 -7.49 5.40 30.88
C PHE A 82 -7.78 4.72 29.53
N GLU A 83 -8.70 3.75 29.49
CA GLU A 83 -9.12 3.10 28.25
C GLU A 83 -9.70 4.11 27.25
N GLU A 84 -10.55 5.04 27.70
CA GLU A 84 -11.13 6.08 26.84
C GLU A 84 -10.06 7.01 26.24
N VAL A 85 -9.06 7.40 27.04
CA VAL A 85 -7.93 8.22 26.57
C VAL A 85 -7.11 7.44 25.54
N ASP A 86 -6.77 6.19 25.81
CA ASP A 86 -5.97 5.37 24.90
C ASP A 86 -6.71 5.10 23.58
N ASP A 87 -8.04 4.92 23.61
CA ASP A 87 -8.87 4.75 22.42
C ASP A 87 -8.92 6.02 21.57
N ARG A 88 -9.07 7.18 22.22
CA ARG A 88 -9.03 8.48 21.54
C ARG A 88 -7.67 8.74 20.90
N VAL A 89 -6.58 8.46 21.63
CA VAL A 89 -5.20 8.60 21.12
C VAL A 89 -4.97 7.68 19.92
N LEU A 90 -5.38 6.42 20.01
CA LEU A 90 -5.24 5.46 18.91
C LEU A 90 -6.03 5.88 17.68
N THR A 91 -7.25 6.38 17.85
CA THR A 91 -8.10 6.88 16.76
C THR A 91 -7.45 8.10 16.08
N ASN A 92 -6.95 9.05 16.86
CA ASN A 92 -6.25 10.22 16.33
C ASN A 92 -4.97 9.84 15.60
N TRP A 93 -4.23 8.86 16.12
CA TRP A 93 -3.04 8.33 15.47
C TRP A 93 -3.39 7.67 14.12
N LYS A 94 -4.41 6.81 14.06
CA LYS A 94 -4.88 6.18 12.81
C LYS A 94 -5.21 7.22 11.74
N ASN A 95 -5.97 8.25 12.11
CA ASN A 95 -6.33 9.35 11.21
C ASN A 95 -5.09 10.12 10.73
N SER A 96 -4.17 10.43 11.66
CA SER A 96 -2.93 11.15 11.34
C SER A 96 -2.04 10.36 10.38
N VAL A 97 -1.99 9.03 10.53
CA VAL A 97 -1.24 8.15 9.63
C VAL A 97 -1.82 8.22 8.22
N ILE A 98 -3.15 8.08 8.05
CA ILE A 98 -3.78 8.12 6.73
C ILE A 98 -3.56 9.47 6.03
N ILE A 99 -3.77 10.58 6.76
CA ILE A 99 -3.52 11.94 6.23
C ILE A 99 -2.06 12.07 5.79
N SER A 100 -1.12 11.67 6.65
CA SER A 100 0.31 11.73 6.34
C SER A 100 0.69 10.87 5.13
N LEU A 101 0.04 9.71 4.99
CA LEU A 101 0.25 8.80 3.87
C LEU A 101 -0.19 9.48 2.57
N VAL A 102 -1.43 9.98 2.53
CA VAL A 102 -2.02 10.64 1.35
C VAL A 102 -1.25 11.90 0.95
N ASP A 103 -0.86 12.72 1.92
CA ASP A 103 -0.16 13.98 1.68
C ASP A 103 1.24 13.78 1.08
N ARG A 104 1.93 12.73 1.52
CA ARG A 104 3.28 12.38 1.06
C ARG A 104 3.32 11.64 -0.27
N VAL A 105 2.18 11.18 -0.78
CA VAL A 105 2.13 10.54 -2.10
C VAL A 105 2.45 11.57 -3.19
N PRO A 106 3.39 11.26 -4.11
CA PRO A 106 3.71 12.16 -5.22
C PRO A 106 2.47 12.44 -6.07
N ARG A 107 2.34 13.68 -6.58
CA ARG A 107 1.16 14.16 -7.32
C ARG A 107 0.65 13.18 -8.40
N PRO A 108 1.51 12.53 -9.22
CA PRO A 108 1.04 11.60 -10.25
C PRO A 108 0.29 10.36 -9.71
N PHE A 109 0.54 9.97 -8.46
CA PHE A 109 -0.03 8.76 -7.85
C PHE A 109 -1.18 9.05 -6.88
N ARG A 110 -1.49 10.31 -6.58
CA ARG A 110 -2.52 10.68 -5.60
C ARG A 110 -3.91 10.18 -5.96
N THR A 111 -4.29 10.28 -7.23
CA THR A 111 -5.59 9.80 -7.73
C THR A 111 -5.71 8.29 -7.70
N MET A 112 -4.63 7.60 -7.37
CA MET A 112 -4.54 6.17 -7.40
C MET A 112 -4.54 5.54 -6.00
N ILE A 113 -4.65 6.35 -4.95
CA ILE A 113 -4.86 5.86 -3.59
C ILE A 113 -6.32 5.39 -3.47
N PRO A 114 -6.57 4.12 -3.09
CA PRO A 114 -7.91 3.54 -3.09
C PRO A 114 -8.67 3.74 -1.77
N PHE A 115 -8.17 4.57 -0.87
CA PHE A 115 -8.74 4.82 0.45
C PHE A 115 -8.57 6.28 0.88
N SER A 116 -9.48 6.71 1.74
CA SER A 116 -9.52 8.04 2.34
C SER A 116 -9.48 8.01 3.86
N ASN A 117 -9.72 6.84 4.45
CA ASN A 117 -9.76 6.61 5.89
C ASN A 117 -9.10 5.27 6.27
N TRP A 118 -8.96 5.05 7.58
CA TRP A 118 -8.27 3.89 8.12
C TRP A 118 -8.96 2.57 7.77
N ASP A 119 -10.29 2.52 7.86
CA ASP A 119 -11.05 1.29 7.65
C ASP A 119 -10.99 0.85 6.17
N GLU A 120 -11.07 1.80 5.24
CA GLU A 120 -10.84 1.57 3.82
C GLU A 120 -9.40 1.08 3.55
N ALA A 121 -8.40 1.68 4.21
CA ALA A 121 -7.00 1.28 4.04
C ALA A 121 -6.76 -0.17 4.50
N VAL A 122 -7.35 -0.57 5.63
CA VAL A 122 -7.26 -1.95 6.13
C VAL A 122 -8.03 -2.91 5.21
N THR A 123 -9.22 -2.51 4.74
CA THR A 123 -10.01 -3.31 3.79
C THR A 123 -9.27 -3.51 2.46
N HIS A 124 -8.45 -2.54 2.07
CA HIS A 124 -7.64 -2.61 0.86
C HIS A 124 -6.47 -3.60 0.95
N LEU A 125 -6.07 -4.04 2.16
CA LEU A 125 -5.08 -5.10 2.30
C LEU A 125 -5.65 -6.40 1.70
N THR A 126 -4.99 -6.90 0.66
CA THR A 126 -5.39 -8.17 0.04
C THR A 126 -5.22 -9.33 1.03
N SER A 127 -6.13 -10.29 0.98
CA SER A 127 -6.04 -11.54 1.77
C SER A 127 -4.71 -12.27 1.57
N GLU A 128 -4.08 -12.14 0.40
CA GLU A 128 -2.76 -12.69 0.11
C GLU A 128 -1.61 -11.96 0.85
N GLN A 129 -1.68 -10.64 1.04
CA GLN A 129 -0.69 -9.91 1.85
C GLN A 129 -0.79 -10.28 3.33
N ILE A 130 -2.02 -10.43 3.82
CA ILE A 130 -2.30 -10.87 5.19
C ILE A 130 -1.79 -12.31 5.39
N LYS A 131 -2.10 -13.24 4.49
CA LYS A 131 -1.63 -14.63 4.55
C LYS A 131 -0.10 -14.74 4.57
N ARG A 132 0.62 -13.91 3.79
CA ARG A 132 2.09 -13.91 3.77
C ARG A 132 2.69 -13.48 5.11
N VAL A 133 2.09 -12.50 5.77
CA VAL A 133 2.57 -12.04 7.09
C VAL A 133 2.25 -13.06 8.17
N LEU A 134 1.05 -13.64 8.17
CA LEU A 134 0.70 -14.71 9.11
C LEU A 134 1.65 -15.90 8.96
N LYS A 135 1.91 -16.33 7.71
CA LYS A 135 2.86 -17.42 7.45
C LYS A 135 4.29 -17.09 7.91
N ALA A 136 4.77 -15.87 7.68
CA ALA A 136 6.10 -15.46 8.12
C ALA A 136 6.23 -15.42 9.66
N ARG A 137 5.14 -15.12 10.38
CA ARG A 137 5.09 -15.16 11.85
C ARG A 137 5.05 -16.59 12.40
N GLU A 138 4.28 -17.49 11.80
CA GLU A 138 4.25 -18.91 12.17
C GLU A 138 5.62 -19.61 12.00
N GLU A 139 6.46 -19.11 11.10
CA GLU A 139 7.82 -19.64 10.87
C GLU A 139 8.87 -19.07 11.85
N THR A 140 8.51 -18.06 12.66
CA THR A 140 9.41 -17.41 13.64
C THR A 140 9.10 -17.72 15.10
N GLU A 141 8.00 -18.42 15.38
CA GLU A 141 7.65 -18.99 16.71
C GLU A 141 8.07 -20.47 16.80
#